data_AF-A0A967WPM0-F1
#
_entry.id   AF-A0A967WPM0-F1
#
_cell.length_a   1.000
_cell.length_b   1.000
_cell.length_c   1.000
_cell.angle_alpha   90.00
_cell.angle_beta   90.00
_cell.angle_gamma   90.00
#
_symmetry.space_group_name_H-M   'P 1'
#
loop_
_entity.id
_entity.type
_entity.pdbx_description
1 polymer ?
#
loop_
_entity_poly.entity_id
_entity_poly.type
_entity_poly.pdbx_seq_one_letter_code
_entity_poly.pdbx_strand_id
1 'polypeptide(L)'
;MYEAIADQIVALGRRAEGVVYAVPGHPLVGELSVQGILSRARDEGLRTNLVEGLSFVEPVLSVLGIDGLGGLQLSDATELAAAHHPHLDPDRPALIGQLYGQRLASGVKLTLMNAYPEDWDVTLVRAAGVEGGTALTLPLYELDRGDLCDHLTTLYVPALPQGAGLPALQDTVARLRAPDGCPWDREQTHQSLRANLLEEAYEVLASLDAEDEGKLCEELGDLLMQIAMHVQIATEEGAFQFSDVIGGIDAKLKRRHPHVFGDLAVESTADVLRTWEAIKAAERTRSQHAGDEHSRLEGVPGILPSLARAQALGDRAARGGFDWRDLPGVLDKVGEELAELSESTDREARARELGDLLFSLVNVSRWLQVDAESALRGACDRFVQRYTWMEQHARRQGLDLSSLPLEEQDALWDQAKSLG
;
A
#
# COMPACT_ATOMS: atom_id res chain seq x y z
N MET A 1 -6.53 -4.27 36.68
CA MET A 1 -7.05 -5.52 37.31
C MET A 1 -6.03 -6.65 37.21
N TYR A 2 -5.63 -7.06 36.00
CA TYR A 2 -4.70 -8.18 35.80
C TYR A 2 -3.33 -7.98 36.47
N GLU A 3 -2.78 -6.76 36.47
CA GLU A 3 -1.54 -6.45 37.19
C GLU A 3 -1.66 -6.67 38.70
N ALA A 4 -2.77 -6.21 39.31
CA ALA A 4 -3.02 -6.40 40.73
C ALA A 4 -3.18 -7.88 41.11
N ILE A 5 -3.81 -8.68 40.24
CA ILE A 5 -3.87 -10.14 40.40
C ILE A 5 -2.45 -10.71 40.36
N ALA A 6 -1.65 -10.32 39.37
CA ALA A 6 -0.28 -10.81 39.25
C ALA A 6 0.59 -10.46 40.46
N ASP A 7 0.54 -9.22 40.92
CA ASP A 7 1.26 -8.76 42.13
C ASP A 7 0.84 -9.57 43.36
N GLN A 8 -0.46 -9.78 43.53
CA GLN A 8 -1.00 -10.55 44.65
C GLN A 8 -0.53 -12.01 44.60
N ILE A 9 -0.62 -12.68 43.43
CA ILE A 9 -0.21 -14.07 43.30
C ILE A 9 1.30 -14.22 43.53
N VAL A 10 2.12 -13.33 42.99
CA VAL A 10 3.58 -13.35 43.23
C VAL A 10 3.88 -13.16 44.72
N ALA A 11 3.19 -12.23 45.39
CA ALA A 11 3.34 -12.04 46.84
C ALA A 11 2.93 -13.29 47.65
N LEU A 12 1.90 -14.03 47.22
CA LEU A 12 1.53 -15.31 47.82
C LEU A 12 2.58 -16.40 47.53
N GLY A 13 3.16 -16.40 46.33
CA GLY A 13 4.18 -17.37 45.91
C GLY A 13 5.51 -17.27 46.67
N ARG A 14 5.77 -16.15 47.35
CA ARG A 14 6.94 -15.99 48.25
C ARG A 14 6.84 -16.77 49.55
N ARG A 15 5.65 -17.29 49.89
CA ARG A 15 5.43 -18.05 51.11
C ARG A 15 6.05 -19.45 50.99
N ALA A 16 6.36 -20.07 52.13
CA ALA A 16 6.99 -21.39 52.17
C ALA A 16 6.11 -22.48 51.52
N GLU A 17 4.79 -22.35 51.63
CA GLU A 17 3.80 -23.23 51.01
C GLU A 17 3.58 -22.99 49.51
N GLY A 18 4.07 -21.87 48.96
CA GLY A 18 3.81 -21.46 47.58
C GLY A 18 2.36 -21.06 47.32
N VAL A 19 1.99 -21.01 46.03
CA VAL A 19 0.63 -20.68 45.59
C VAL A 19 0.26 -21.49 44.34
N VAL A 20 -1.00 -21.90 44.25
CA VAL A 20 -1.59 -22.46 43.03
C VAL A 20 -2.62 -21.45 42.51
N TYR A 21 -2.43 -21.01 41.28
CA TYR A 21 -3.36 -20.14 40.57
C TYR A 21 -3.95 -20.94 39.41
N ALA A 22 -5.27 -21.11 39.41
CA ALA A 22 -5.99 -21.87 38.39
C ALA A 22 -6.79 -20.91 37.51
N VAL A 23 -6.67 -21.10 36.20
CA VAL A 23 -7.43 -20.37 35.16
C VAL A 23 -8.17 -21.37 34.29
N PRO A 24 -9.31 -20.99 33.68
CA PRO A 24 -9.96 -21.84 32.71
C PRO A 24 -9.08 -22.00 31.47
N GLY A 25 -9.08 -23.21 30.92
CA GLY A 25 -8.37 -23.49 29.67
C GLY A 25 -6.86 -23.67 29.82
N HIS A 26 -6.10 -23.28 28.79
CA HIS A 26 -4.64 -23.34 28.80
C HIS A 26 -4.05 -22.06 29.40
N PRO A 27 -3.17 -22.12 30.43
CA PRO A 27 -2.68 -20.92 31.12
C PRO A 27 -1.91 -19.91 30.27
N LEU A 28 -1.50 -20.28 29.05
CA LEU A 28 -0.78 -19.41 28.11
C LEU A 28 -1.65 -18.91 26.94
N VAL A 29 -2.94 -19.25 26.88
CA VAL A 29 -3.82 -18.87 25.76
C VAL A 29 -4.88 -17.89 26.26
N GLY A 30 -4.77 -16.62 25.85
CA GLY A 30 -5.73 -15.57 26.22
C GLY A 30 -5.64 -15.09 27.68
N GLU A 31 -4.60 -15.47 28.43
CA GLU A 31 -4.49 -15.24 29.87
C GLU A 31 -3.39 -14.23 30.25
N LEU A 32 -3.72 -12.93 30.14
CA LEU A 32 -2.82 -11.83 30.51
C LEU A 32 -2.40 -11.89 31.98
N SER A 33 -3.27 -12.39 32.86
CA SER A 33 -2.97 -12.57 34.29
C SER A 33 -1.78 -13.51 34.52
N VAL A 34 -1.76 -14.65 33.82
CA VAL A 34 -0.70 -15.65 33.92
C VAL A 34 0.61 -15.12 33.33
N GLN A 35 0.57 -14.44 32.19
CA GLN A 35 1.77 -13.81 31.61
C GLN A 35 2.40 -12.81 32.59
N GLY A 36 1.58 -11.97 33.22
CA GLY A 36 2.03 -11.01 34.23
C GLY A 36 2.66 -11.67 35.46
N ILE A 37 2.11 -12.82 35.91
CA ILE A 37 2.65 -13.62 37.01
C ILE A 37 4.02 -14.19 36.63
N LEU A 38 4.13 -14.84 35.46
CA LEU A 38 5.35 -15.50 35.00
C LEU A 38 6.50 -14.51 34.81
N SER A 39 6.22 -13.32 34.28
CA SER A 39 7.23 -12.26 34.12
C SER A 39 7.79 -11.83 35.48
N ARG A 40 6.91 -11.43 36.42
CA ARG A 40 7.32 -10.97 37.76
C ARG A 40 8.00 -12.06 38.57
N ALA A 41 7.49 -13.30 38.52
CA ALA A 41 8.10 -14.43 39.19
C ALA A 41 9.53 -14.71 38.67
N ARG A 42 9.78 -14.53 37.36
CA ARG A 42 11.11 -14.63 36.76
C ARG A 42 12.04 -13.52 37.26
N ASP A 43 11.55 -12.29 37.30
CA ASP A 43 12.33 -11.13 37.79
C ASP A 43 12.75 -11.30 39.25
N GLU A 44 11.93 -12.00 40.06
CA GLU A 44 12.19 -12.30 41.46
C GLU A 44 12.90 -13.65 41.69
N GLY A 45 13.22 -14.41 40.64
CA GLY A 45 13.86 -15.72 40.75
C GLY A 45 13.00 -16.79 41.43
N LEU A 46 11.68 -16.64 41.45
CA LEU A 46 10.75 -17.62 42.00
C LEU A 46 10.60 -18.82 41.07
N ARG A 47 10.52 -20.02 41.66
CA ARG A 47 10.27 -21.25 40.90
C ARG A 47 8.80 -21.31 40.48
N THR A 48 8.56 -21.38 39.17
CA THR A 48 7.22 -21.54 38.59
C THR A 48 7.07 -22.92 37.96
N ASN A 49 5.89 -23.53 38.11
CA ASN A 49 5.50 -24.75 37.41
C ASN A 49 4.18 -24.52 36.68
N LEU A 50 4.18 -24.64 35.35
CA LEU A 50 2.98 -24.49 34.54
C LEU A 50 2.35 -25.86 34.33
N VAL A 51 1.05 -25.97 34.59
CA VAL A 51 0.27 -27.18 34.30
C VAL A 51 -0.62 -26.88 33.11
N GLU A 52 -0.41 -27.59 32.01
CA GLU A 52 -1.13 -27.40 30.76
C GLU A 52 -2.58 -27.89 30.88
N GLY A 53 -3.47 -27.24 30.14
CA GLY A 53 -4.90 -27.57 30.04
C GLY A 53 -5.37 -27.41 28.59
N LEU A 54 -6.53 -27.97 28.26
CA LEU A 54 -7.13 -27.79 26.93
C LEU A 54 -7.54 -26.33 26.75
N SER A 55 -7.16 -25.71 25.64
CA SER A 55 -7.54 -24.32 25.35
C SER A 55 -8.96 -24.25 24.76
N PHE A 56 -9.36 -23.07 24.26
CA PHE A 56 -10.57 -22.96 23.45
C PHE A 56 -10.40 -23.52 22.03
N VAL A 57 -9.16 -23.65 21.56
CA VAL A 57 -8.84 -24.03 20.17
C VAL A 57 -9.34 -25.44 19.87
N GLU A 58 -8.91 -26.45 20.63
CA GLU A 58 -9.23 -27.85 20.37
C GLU A 58 -10.75 -28.15 20.39
N PRO A 59 -11.51 -27.62 21.37
CA PRO A 59 -12.97 -27.74 21.35
C PRO A 59 -13.61 -27.06 20.14
N VAL A 60 -13.14 -25.88 19.73
CA VAL A 60 -13.66 -25.18 18.54
C VAL A 60 -13.36 -25.96 17.27
N LEU A 61 -12.14 -26.48 17.11
CA LEU A 61 -11.79 -27.35 15.98
C LEU A 61 -12.70 -28.58 15.90
N SER A 62 -13.00 -29.18 17.06
CA SER A 62 -13.90 -30.34 17.15
C SER A 62 -15.34 -30.00 16.73
N VAL A 63 -15.84 -28.82 17.12
CA VAL A 63 -17.18 -28.35 16.70
C VAL A 63 -17.24 -28.05 15.21
N LEU A 64 -16.18 -27.45 14.66
CA LEU A 64 -16.09 -27.08 13.24
C LEU A 64 -15.71 -28.27 12.33
N GLY A 65 -15.13 -29.33 12.87
CA GLY A 65 -14.64 -30.48 12.10
C GLY A 65 -13.44 -30.15 11.20
N ILE A 66 -12.59 -29.21 11.61
CA ILE A 66 -11.44 -28.73 10.82
C ILE A 66 -10.10 -29.12 11.44
N ASP A 67 -9.05 -29.18 10.61
CA ASP A 67 -7.68 -29.45 11.04
C ASP A 67 -6.94 -28.14 11.40
N GLY A 68 -6.30 -28.11 12.56
CA GLY A 68 -5.51 -26.97 13.02
C GLY A 68 -4.16 -26.83 12.32
N LEU A 69 -3.61 -27.90 11.73
CA LEU A 69 -2.33 -27.85 11.01
C LEU A 69 -2.44 -27.28 9.59
N GLY A 70 -3.65 -27.01 9.10
CA GLY A 70 -3.92 -26.38 7.80
C GLY A 70 -3.58 -24.89 7.71
N GLY A 71 -2.64 -24.40 8.52
CA GLY A 71 -2.24 -22.98 8.55
C GLY A 71 -3.13 -22.08 9.41
N LEU A 72 -3.89 -22.65 10.35
CA LEU A 72 -4.81 -21.90 11.21
C LEU A 72 -4.10 -20.76 11.98
N GLN A 73 -4.65 -19.56 11.86
CA GLN A 73 -4.21 -18.37 12.57
C GLN A 73 -5.02 -18.20 13.86
N LEU A 74 -4.39 -17.70 14.91
CA LEU A 74 -5.06 -17.32 16.16
C LEU A 74 -4.90 -15.81 16.36
N SER A 75 -6.00 -15.13 16.67
CA SER A 75 -6.02 -13.69 16.89
C SER A 75 -6.93 -13.32 18.04
N ASP A 76 -6.66 -12.16 18.64
CA ASP A 76 -7.46 -11.58 19.70
C ASP A 76 -8.46 -10.57 19.13
N ALA A 77 -9.74 -10.69 19.51
CA ALA A 77 -10.77 -9.77 19.03
C ALA A 77 -10.51 -8.31 19.42
N THR A 78 -9.90 -8.06 20.58
CA THR A 78 -9.61 -6.70 21.07
C THR A 78 -8.50 -6.05 20.25
N GLU A 79 -7.43 -6.79 19.98
CA GLU A 79 -6.35 -6.32 19.10
C GLU A 79 -6.87 -6.06 17.68
N LEU A 80 -7.66 -6.99 17.15
CA LEU A 80 -8.21 -6.87 15.81
C LEU A 80 -9.18 -5.69 15.70
N ALA A 81 -10.07 -5.48 16.67
CA ALA A 81 -11.00 -4.35 16.68
C ALA A 81 -10.34 -2.98 16.86
N ALA A 82 -9.11 -2.94 17.38
CA ALA A 82 -8.33 -1.71 17.52
C ALA A 82 -7.51 -1.39 16.25
N ALA A 83 -7.37 -2.34 15.32
CA ALA A 83 -6.64 -2.16 14.08
C ALA A 83 -7.48 -1.44 13.01
N HIS A 84 -6.80 -0.85 12.02
CA HIS A 84 -7.44 -0.26 10.84
C HIS A 84 -7.48 -1.23 9.64
N HIS A 85 -6.68 -2.29 9.69
CA HIS A 85 -6.61 -3.36 8.69
C HIS A 85 -6.27 -4.65 9.44
N PRO A 86 -6.87 -5.81 9.07
CA PRO A 86 -6.63 -7.04 9.81
C PRO A 86 -5.18 -7.49 9.67
N HIS A 87 -4.62 -7.99 10.77
CA HIS A 87 -3.30 -8.63 10.81
C HIS A 87 -3.42 -10.15 10.53
N LEU A 88 -4.21 -10.50 9.52
CA LEU A 88 -4.49 -11.88 9.13
C LEU A 88 -4.10 -12.07 7.66
N ASP A 89 -3.52 -13.23 7.36
CA ASP A 89 -3.36 -13.70 5.99
C ASP A 89 -4.72 -14.22 5.48
N PRO A 90 -5.35 -13.61 4.47
CA PRO A 90 -6.67 -14.04 3.99
C PRO A 90 -6.64 -15.43 3.34
N ASP A 91 -5.47 -15.95 2.97
CA ASP A 91 -5.31 -17.29 2.40
C ASP A 91 -5.37 -18.40 3.44
N ARG A 92 -5.48 -18.04 4.73
CA ARG A 92 -5.47 -18.98 5.84
C ARG A 92 -6.67 -18.78 6.75
N PRO A 93 -7.27 -19.87 7.26
CA PRO A 93 -8.35 -19.74 8.21
C PRO A 93 -7.86 -19.12 9.52
N ALA A 94 -8.75 -18.44 10.24
CA ALA A 94 -8.43 -17.82 11.52
C ALA A 94 -9.47 -18.13 12.60
N LEU A 95 -9.02 -18.31 13.83
CA LEU A 95 -9.85 -18.21 15.03
C LEU A 95 -9.58 -16.89 15.74
N ILE A 96 -10.62 -16.10 15.91
CA ILE A 96 -10.61 -14.87 16.67
C ILE A 96 -11.28 -15.17 18.01
N GLY A 97 -10.45 -15.29 19.04
CA GLY A 97 -10.90 -15.51 20.41
C GLY A 97 -11.39 -14.22 21.07
N GLN A 98 -11.95 -14.36 22.27
CA GLN A 98 -12.30 -13.23 23.12
C GLN A 98 -13.34 -12.25 22.52
N LEU A 99 -14.28 -12.75 21.70
CA LEU A 99 -15.28 -11.89 21.05
C LEU A 99 -16.41 -11.49 22.02
N TYR A 100 -16.10 -10.54 22.90
CA TYR A 100 -16.97 -10.10 23.98
C TYR A 100 -18.04 -9.11 23.50
N GLY A 101 -19.21 -9.66 23.17
CA GLY A 101 -20.42 -8.87 22.95
C GLY A 101 -20.40 -8.01 21.70
N GLN A 102 -21.50 -7.27 21.53
CA GLN A 102 -21.85 -6.62 20.27
C GLN A 102 -20.87 -5.51 19.85
N ARG A 103 -20.38 -4.70 20.79
CA ARG A 103 -19.48 -3.57 20.47
C ARG A 103 -18.16 -4.06 19.90
N LEU A 104 -17.60 -5.11 20.49
CA LEU A 104 -16.34 -5.68 20.03
C LEU A 104 -16.53 -6.38 18.69
N ALA A 105 -17.63 -7.14 18.54
CA ALA A 105 -18.02 -7.74 17.26
C ALA A 105 -18.14 -6.71 16.13
N SER A 106 -18.68 -5.51 16.42
CA SER A 106 -18.75 -4.43 15.44
C SER A 106 -17.37 -3.93 15.00
N GLY A 107 -16.43 -3.75 15.93
CA GLY A 107 -15.05 -3.37 15.61
C GLY A 107 -14.30 -4.44 14.81
N VAL A 108 -14.44 -5.71 15.20
CA VAL A 108 -13.88 -6.85 14.47
C VAL A 108 -14.46 -6.92 13.05
N LYS A 109 -15.77 -6.80 12.91
CA LYS A 109 -16.47 -6.78 11.62
C LYS A 109 -15.89 -5.72 10.68
N LEU A 110 -15.87 -4.46 11.13
CA LEU A 110 -15.39 -3.35 10.32
C LEU A 110 -13.93 -3.52 9.94
N THR A 111 -13.11 -4.09 10.82
CA THR A 111 -11.71 -4.39 10.50
C THR A 111 -11.63 -5.46 9.42
N LEU A 112 -12.29 -6.60 9.60
CA LEU A 112 -12.28 -7.71 8.64
C LEU A 112 -12.80 -7.29 7.25
N MET A 113 -13.79 -6.40 7.17
CA MET A 113 -14.31 -5.88 5.89
C MET A 113 -13.29 -5.14 5.03
N ASN A 114 -12.12 -4.77 5.57
CA ASN A 114 -11.03 -4.22 4.76
C ASN A 114 -10.29 -5.29 3.94
N ALA A 115 -10.44 -6.57 4.26
CA ALA A 115 -9.76 -7.69 3.57
C ALA A 115 -10.70 -8.80 3.10
N TYR A 116 -11.93 -8.86 3.62
CA TYR A 116 -12.93 -9.87 3.28
C TYR A 116 -14.20 -9.22 2.72
N PRO A 117 -14.88 -9.84 1.74
CA PRO A 117 -16.19 -9.41 1.29
C PRO A 117 -17.19 -9.29 2.44
N GLU A 118 -18.12 -8.34 2.37
CA GLU A 118 -19.10 -8.12 3.44
C GLU A 118 -20.04 -9.32 3.62
N ASP A 119 -20.32 -10.05 2.54
CA ASP A 119 -21.16 -11.25 2.49
C ASP A 119 -20.37 -12.55 2.76
N TRP A 120 -19.09 -12.44 3.12
CA TRP A 120 -18.26 -13.60 3.43
C TRP A 120 -18.81 -14.38 4.64
N ASP A 121 -19.05 -15.67 4.46
CA ASP A 121 -19.60 -16.53 5.50
C ASP A 121 -18.56 -16.76 6.61
N VAL A 122 -18.91 -16.36 7.83
CA VAL A 122 -18.12 -16.56 9.04
C VAL A 122 -18.93 -17.36 10.06
N THR A 123 -18.24 -18.09 10.94
CA THR A 123 -18.91 -18.98 11.91
C THR A 123 -18.64 -18.55 13.34
N LEU A 124 -19.70 -18.21 14.07
CA LEU A 124 -19.65 -18.01 15.51
C LEU A 124 -19.77 -19.35 16.22
N VAL A 125 -18.75 -19.71 16.99
CA VAL A 125 -18.74 -20.89 17.84
C VAL A 125 -18.87 -20.46 19.29
N ARG A 126 -19.93 -20.93 19.96
CA ARG A 126 -20.25 -20.59 21.35
C ARG A 126 -20.12 -21.80 22.25
N ALA A 127 -19.56 -21.60 23.44
CA ALA A 127 -19.46 -22.61 24.49
C ALA A 127 -18.86 -23.94 24.02
N ALA A 128 -17.84 -23.88 23.14
CA ALA A 128 -17.15 -25.06 22.65
C ALA A 128 -16.55 -25.86 23.82
N GLY A 129 -16.75 -27.18 23.82
CA GLY A 129 -16.27 -28.07 24.90
C GLY A 129 -17.18 -28.12 26.13
N VAL A 130 -18.28 -27.37 26.13
CA VAL A 130 -19.36 -27.47 27.12
C VAL A 130 -20.57 -28.14 26.47
N GLU A 131 -21.36 -28.87 27.26
CA GLU A 131 -22.62 -29.45 26.80
C GLU A 131 -23.56 -28.33 26.30
N GLY A 132 -24.02 -28.43 25.06
CA GLY A 132 -24.83 -27.40 24.40
C GLY A 132 -24.05 -26.37 23.58
N GLY A 133 -22.77 -26.58 23.29
CA GLY A 133 -22.02 -25.75 22.35
C GLY A 133 -22.67 -25.70 20.95
N THR A 134 -22.68 -24.52 20.34
CA THR A 134 -23.33 -24.27 19.05
C THR A 134 -22.41 -23.60 18.06
N ALA A 135 -22.61 -23.85 16.77
CA ALA A 135 -22.01 -23.11 15.68
C ALA A 135 -23.11 -22.44 14.85
N LEU A 136 -22.94 -21.15 14.55
CA LEU A 136 -23.84 -20.38 13.70
C LEU A 136 -23.01 -19.73 12.60
N THR A 137 -23.28 -20.09 11.35
CA THR A 137 -22.70 -19.43 10.18
C THR A 137 -23.61 -18.30 9.73
N LEU A 138 -23.01 -17.14 9.46
CA LEU A 138 -23.69 -15.95 8.99
C LEU A 138 -22.75 -15.10 8.11
N PRO A 139 -23.29 -14.23 7.26
CA PRO A 139 -22.49 -13.25 6.53
C PRO A 139 -21.77 -12.30 7.48
N LEU A 140 -20.54 -11.89 7.14
CA LEU A 140 -19.70 -11.01 7.96
C LEU A 140 -20.43 -9.72 8.36
N TYR A 141 -21.25 -9.13 7.48
CA TYR A 141 -22.01 -7.91 7.78
C TYR A 141 -23.04 -8.07 8.92
N GLU A 142 -23.42 -9.30 9.28
CA GLU A 142 -24.35 -9.60 10.35
C GLU A 142 -23.69 -9.86 11.71
N LEU A 143 -22.35 -9.86 11.77
CA LEU A 143 -21.57 -10.26 12.95
C LEU A 143 -21.94 -9.51 14.24
N ASP A 144 -22.38 -8.25 14.13
CA ASP A 144 -22.77 -7.40 15.25
C ASP A 144 -24.29 -7.23 15.40
N ARG A 145 -25.10 -8.08 14.77
CA ARG A 145 -26.56 -8.00 14.86
C ARG A 145 -27.10 -8.84 16.01
N GLY A 146 -27.67 -8.17 17.03
CA GLY A 146 -28.32 -8.84 18.16
C GLY A 146 -27.34 -9.36 19.21
N ASP A 147 -27.81 -10.29 20.05
CA ASP A 147 -27.06 -10.85 21.19
C ASP A 147 -26.41 -12.19 20.81
N LEU A 148 -25.53 -12.13 19.81
CA LEU A 148 -24.87 -13.31 19.24
C LEU A 148 -23.56 -13.68 19.98
N CYS A 149 -22.96 -12.72 20.70
CA CYS A 149 -21.62 -12.84 21.25
C CYS A 149 -21.60 -12.71 22.78
N ASP A 150 -20.87 -13.60 23.44
CA ASP A 150 -20.62 -13.61 24.88
C ASP A 150 -19.14 -13.94 25.19
N HIS A 151 -18.82 -14.15 26.47
CA HIS A 151 -17.46 -14.46 26.92
C HIS A 151 -16.93 -15.84 26.50
N LEU A 152 -17.77 -16.71 25.92
CA LEU A 152 -17.42 -18.03 25.40
C LEU A 152 -17.56 -18.11 23.88
N THR A 153 -17.57 -16.96 23.20
CA THR A 153 -17.74 -16.86 21.76
C THR A 153 -16.37 -16.73 21.08
N THR A 154 -16.15 -17.58 20.08
CA THR A 154 -15.02 -17.54 19.16
C THR A 154 -15.55 -17.37 17.74
N LEU A 155 -14.94 -16.49 16.97
CA LEU A 155 -15.26 -16.33 15.56
C LEU A 155 -14.27 -17.13 14.71
N TYR A 156 -14.79 -17.99 13.85
CA TYR A 156 -14.03 -18.63 12.80
C TYR A 156 -14.21 -17.88 11.48
N VAL A 157 -13.10 -17.48 10.88
CA VAL A 157 -13.05 -16.83 9.56
C VAL A 157 -12.40 -17.82 8.59
N PRO A 158 -13.13 -18.36 7.60
CA PRO A 158 -12.56 -19.21 6.57
C PRO A 158 -11.57 -18.44 5.67
N ALA A 159 -10.61 -19.16 5.10
CA ALA A 159 -9.72 -18.64 4.06
C ALA A 159 -10.50 -18.26 2.79
N LEU A 160 -10.07 -17.21 2.10
CA LEU A 160 -10.58 -16.89 0.77
C LEU A 160 -10.20 -18.01 -0.24
N PRO A 161 -11.04 -18.27 -1.26
CA PRO A 161 -10.90 -19.42 -2.14
C PRO A 161 -9.80 -19.27 -3.20
N GLN A 162 -9.22 -18.07 -3.34
CA GLN A 162 -8.15 -17.72 -4.27
C GLN A 162 -6.99 -17.14 -3.47
N GLY A 163 -5.74 -17.34 -3.92
CA GLY A 163 -4.55 -16.75 -3.31
C GLY A 163 -4.60 -15.23 -3.35
N ALA A 164 -5.22 -14.65 -2.33
CA ALA A 164 -5.47 -13.22 -2.14
C ALA A 164 -4.40 -12.60 -1.21
N GLY A 165 -3.62 -13.43 -0.52
CA GLY A 165 -2.53 -13.03 0.35
C GLY A 165 -1.23 -12.79 -0.42
N LEU A 166 -0.44 -11.85 0.10
CA LEU A 166 0.92 -11.59 -0.40
C LEU A 166 1.84 -12.84 -0.34
N PRO A 167 1.74 -13.76 0.65
CA PRO A 167 2.54 -14.99 0.64
C PRO A 167 2.26 -15.89 -0.57
N ALA A 168 1.00 -16.02 -1.02
CA ALA A 168 0.67 -16.83 -2.20
C ALA A 168 1.25 -16.23 -3.50
N LEU A 169 1.23 -14.90 -3.64
CA LEU A 169 1.89 -14.23 -4.76
C LEU A 169 3.41 -14.49 -4.75
N GLN A 170 4.05 -14.35 -3.59
CA GLN A 170 5.49 -14.62 -3.45
C GLN A 170 5.84 -16.06 -3.81
N ASP A 171 5.06 -17.04 -3.34
CA ASP A 171 5.28 -18.45 -3.68
C ASP A 171 5.07 -18.72 -5.17
N THR A 172 4.06 -18.09 -5.78
CA THR A 172 3.81 -18.18 -7.23
C THR A 172 5.00 -17.65 -8.02
N VAL A 173 5.51 -16.46 -7.70
CA VAL A 173 6.69 -15.86 -8.37
C VAL A 173 7.96 -16.70 -8.13
N ALA A 174 8.16 -17.20 -6.91
CA ALA A 174 9.25 -18.11 -6.61
C ALA A 174 9.15 -19.41 -7.43
N ARG A 175 7.94 -19.96 -7.59
CA ARG A 175 7.72 -21.16 -8.42
C ARG A 175 7.99 -20.91 -9.89
N LEU A 176 7.61 -19.74 -10.42
CA LEU A 176 7.90 -19.36 -11.81
C LEU A 176 9.41 -19.32 -12.07
N ARG A 177 10.21 -18.88 -11.09
CA ARG A 177 11.67 -18.77 -11.21
C ARG A 177 12.44 -20.01 -10.75
N ALA A 178 11.76 -21.01 -10.19
CA ALA A 178 12.37 -22.26 -9.75
C ALA A 178 13.14 -22.97 -10.91
N PRO A 179 14.07 -23.91 -10.61
CA PRO A 179 14.81 -24.64 -11.64
C PRO A 179 13.91 -25.35 -12.67
N ASP A 180 12.75 -25.85 -12.24
CA ASP A 180 11.71 -26.48 -13.07
C ASP A 180 10.58 -25.52 -13.46
N GLY A 181 10.73 -24.22 -13.16
CA GLY A 181 9.80 -23.15 -13.48
C GLY A 181 9.88 -22.67 -14.94
N CYS A 182 9.26 -21.53 -15.19
CA CYS A 182 9.21 -20.89 -16.50
C CYS A 182 10.61 -20.41 -16.93
N PRO A 183 11.13 -20.85 -18.09
CA PRO A 183 12.44 -20.41 -18.58
C PRO A 183 12.53 -18.90 -18.78
N TRP A 184 11.46 -18.26 -19.27
CA TRP A 184 11.44 -16.82 -19.54
C TRP A 184 11.53 -16.01 -18.24
N ASP A 185 10.77 -16.39 -17.21
CA ASP A 185 10.80 -15.72 -15.90
C ASP A 185 12.16 -15.89 -15.22
N ARG A 186 12.77 -17.08 -15.32
CA ARG A 186 14.06 -17.37 -14.71
C ARG A 186 15.22 -16.61 -15.35
N GLU A 187 15.14 -16.32 -16.64
CA GLU A 187 16.14 -15.51 -17.36
C GLU A 187 16.03 -14.01 -17.05
N GLN A 188 14.95 -13.55 -16.41
CA GLN A 188 14.78 -12.13 -16.07
C GLN A 188 15.81 -11.67 -15.02
N THR A 189 16.23 -10.41 -15.18
CA THR A 189 17.13 -9.67 -14.30
C THR A 189 16.49 -8.33 -13.93
N HIS A 190 17.04 -7.62 -12.95
CA HIS A 190 16.60 -6.25 -12.65
C HIS A 190 16.65 -5.33 -13.89
N GLN A 191 17.65 -5.51 -14.75
CA GLN A 191 17.85 -4.67 -15.92
C GLN A 191 16.86 -4.99 -17.05
N SER A 192 16.54 -6.27 -17.27
CA SER A 192 15.59 -6.66 -18.31
C SER A 192 14.16 -6.23 -17.98
N LEU A 193 13.78 -6.26 -16.70
CA LEU A 193 12.43 -5.89 -16.24
C LEU A 193 12.15 -4.38 -16.17
N ARG A 194 13.17 -3.53 -16.36
CA ARG A 194 13.01 -2.07 -16.23
C ARG A 194 11.96 -1.51 -17.21
N ALA A 195 11.91 -2.04 -18.42
CA ALA A 195 10.95 -1.59 -19.43
C ALA A 195 9.52 -1.92 -19.01
N ASN A 196 9.28 -3.18 -18.61
CA ASN A 196 7.98 -3.63 -18.11
C ASN A 196 7.54 -2.84 -16.88
N LEU A 197 8.42 -2.63 -15.89
CA LEU A 197 8.08 -1.81 -14.72
C LEU A 197 7.63 -0.39 -15.09
N LEU A 198 8.26 0.21 -16.10
CA LEU A 198 7.85 1.51 -16.59
C LEU A 198 6.49 1.42 -17.29
N GLU A 199 6.29 0.42 -18.14
CA GLU A 199 5.04 0.16 -18.85
C GLU A 199 3.85 0.00 -17.88
N GLU A 200 3.95 -0.90 -16.88
CA GLU A 200 2.87 -1.10 -15.89
C GLU A 200 2.59 0.19 -15.10
N ALA A 201 3.63 0.97 -14.78
CA ALA A 201 3.44 2.25 -14.12
C ALA A 201 2.65 3.24 -14.98
N TYR A 202 2.85 3.23 -16.30
CA TYR A 202 2.09 4.08 -17.23
C TYR A 202 0.67 3.54 -17.48
N GLU A 203 0.45 2.23 -17.49
CA GLU A 203 -0.89 1.64 -17.60
C GLU A 203 -1.75 1.92 -16.35
N VAL A 204 -1.16 1.88 -15.15
CA VAL A 204 -1.82 2.37 -13.92
C VAL A 204 -2.22 3.84 -14.07
N LEU A 205 -1.33 4.68 -14.58
CA LEU A 205 -1.63 6.10 -14.78
C LEU A 205 -2.73 6.32 -15.83
N ALA A 206 -2.70 5.56 -16.92
CA ALA A 206 -3.75 5.61 -17.95
C ALA A 206 -5.11 5.17 -17.38
N SER A 207 -5.13 4.16 -16.51
CA SER A 207 -6.35 3.69 -15.84
C SER A 207 -6.91 4.73 -14.86
N LEU A 208 -6.04 5.45 -14.14
CA LEU A 208 -6.44 6.60 -13.32
C LEU A 208 -7.03 7.73 -14.16
N ASP A 209 -6.38 8.08 -15.28
CA ASP A 209 -6.83 9.13 -16.19
C ASP A 209 -8.18 8.77 -16.85
N ALA A 210 -8.45 7.47 -17.03
CA ALA A 210 -9.72 6.95 -17.57
C ALA A 210 -10.83 6.74 -16.53
N GLU A 211 -10.53 6.89 -15.23
CA GLU A 211 -11.44 6.57 -14.11
C GLU A 211 -12.01 5.13 -14.18
N ASP A 212 -11.23 4.18 -14.71
CA ASP A 212 -11.63 2.77 -14.82
C ASP A 212 -11.14 1.97 -13.60
N GLU A 213 -12.02 1.79 -12.62
CA GLU A 213 -11.70 1.05 -11.38
C GLU A 213 -11.32 -0.41 -11.63
N GLY A 214 -11.94 -1.04 -12.63
CA GLY A 214 -11.68 -2.44 -12.97
C GLY A 214 -10.28 -2.62 -13.53
N LYS A 215 -9.94 -1.80 -14.53
CA LYS A 215 -8.59 -1.79 -15.11
C LYS A 215 -7.55 -1.34 -14.09
N LEU A 216 -7.85 -0.32 -13.27
CA LEU A 216 -6.94 0.11 -12.20
C LEU A 216 -6.58 -1.04 -11.25
N CYS A 217 -7.54 -1.90 -10.88
CA CYS A 217 -7.28 -3.06 -10.04
C CYS A 217 -6.34 -4.07 -10.72
N GLU A 218 -6.51 -4.31 -12.02
CA GLU A 218 -5.68 -5.19 -12.84
C GLU A 218 -4.23 -4.67 -12.91
N GLU A 219 -4.06 -3.41 -13.33
CA GLU A 219 -2.74 -2.79 -13.52
C GLU A 219 -1.97 -2.61 -12.20
N LEU A 220 -2.68 -2.36 -11.08
CA LEU A 220 -2.05 -2.38 -9.75
C LEU A 220 -1.54 -3.78 -9.38
N GLY A 221 -2.22 -4.83 -9.84
CA GLY A 221 -1.78 -6.21 -9.72
C GLY A 221 -0.50 -6.49 -10.51
N ASP A 222 -0.43 -6.02 -11.75
CA ASP A 222 0.76 -6.18 -12.60
C ASP A 222 1.95 -5.38 -12.07
N LEU A 223 1.72 -4.15 -11.60
CA LEU A 223 2.74 -3.37 -10.91
C LEU A 223 3.24 -4.07 -9.63
N LEU A 224 2.33 -4.68 -8.85
CA LEU A 224 2.70 -5.48 -7.68
C LEU A 224 3.50 -6.74 -8.07
N MET A 225 3.15 -7.39 -9.18
CA MET A 225 3.91 -8.50 -9.74
C MET A 225 5.34 -8.07 -10.08
N GLN A 226 5.55 -6.89 -10.66
CA GLN A 226 6.89 -6.39 -11.00
C GLN A 226 7.74 -6.20 -9.73
N ILE A 227 7.14 -5.66 -8.66
CA ILE A 227 7.79 -5.54 -7.34
C ILE A 227 8.17 -6.94 -6.82
N ALA A 228 7.25 -7.89 -6.86
CA ALA A 228 7.49 -9.26 -6.39
C ALA A 228 8.61 -9.96 -7.18
N MET A 229 8.67 -9.77 -8.50
CA MET A 229 9.72 -10.33 -9.35
C MET A 229 11.11 -9.77 -9.00
N HIS A 230 11.21 -8.46 -8.80
CA HIS A 230 12.46 -7.83 -8.35
C HIS A 230 12.89 -8.32 -6.97
N VAL A 231 11.97 -8.45 -6.02
CA VAL A 231 12.28 -8.97 -4.69
C VAL A 231 12.72 -10.44 -4.76
N GLN A 232 12.10 -11.24 -5.63
CA GLN A 232 12.49 -12.64 -5.81
C GLN A 232 13.90 -12.78 -6.38
N ILE A 233 14.26 -11.97 -7.41
CA ILE A 233 15.63 -11.91 -7.93
C ILE A 233 16.62 -11.52 -6.82
N ALA A 234 16.32 -10.48 -6.05
CA ALA A 234 17.19 -10.04 -4.95
C ALA A 234 17.31 -11.09 -3.83
N THR A 235 16.25 -11.86 -3.59
CA THR A 235 16.25 -12.96 -2.62
C THR A 235 17.15 -14.09 -3.08
N GLU A 236 17.09 -14.48 -4.37
CA GLU A 236 17.97 -15.48 -4.99
C GLU A 236 19.45 -15.08 -4.95
N GLU A 237 19.73 -13.78 -5.07
CA GLU A 237 21.07 -13.20 -5.00
C GLU A 237 21.55 -12.95 -3.55
N GLY A 238 20.67 -13.14 -2.55
CA GLY A 238 20.96 -12.89 -1.14
C GLY A 238 21.12 -11.40 -0.78
N ALA A 239 20.55 -10.50 -1.57
CA ALA A 239 20.69 -9.04 -1.41
C ALA A 239 19.67 -8.46 -0.41
N PHE A 240 18.38 -8.76 -0.58
CA PHE A 240 17.30 -8.34 0.32
C PHE A 240 16.04 -9.18 0.09
N GLN A 241 15.11 -9.13 1.04
CA GLN A 241 13.85 -9.87 1.03
C GLN A 241 12.63 -8.93 1.07
N PHE A 242 11.43 -9.48 0.88
CA PHE A 242 10.19 -8.70 0.91
C PHE A 242 9.96 -8.02 2.27
N SER A 243 10.38 -8.68 3.37
CA SER A 243 10.36 -8.13 4.72
C SER A 243 11.22 -6.87 4.87
N ASP A 244 12.36 -6.79 4.17
CA ASP A 244 13.22 -5.60 4.18
C ASP A 244 12.56 -4.43 3.45
N VAL A 245 11.89 -4.71 2.33
CA VAL A 245 11.16 -3.71 1.54
C VAL A 245 9.99 -3.16 2.35
N ILE A 246 9.13 -4.04 2.91
CA ILE A 246 7.98 -3.65 3.74
C ILE A 246 8.42 -2.93 5.00
N GLY A 247 9.38 -3.48 5.74
CA GLY A 247 9.91 -2.86 6.96
C GLY A 247 10.53 -1.49 6.69
N GLY A 248 11.24 -1.35 5.57
CA GLY A 248 11.83 -0.10 5.13
C GLY A 248 10.80 0.98 4.84
N ILE A 249 9.72 0.65 4.11
CA ILE A 249 8.66 1.62 3.80
C ILE A 249 7.77 1.93 5.00
N ASP A 250 7.40 0.93 5.82
CA ASP A 250 6.59 1.12 7.04
C ASP A 250 7.30 2.04 8.04
N ALA A 251 8.55 1.73 8.38
CA ALA A 251 9.34 2.56 9.29
C ALA A 251 9.54 3.98 8.75
N LYS A 252 9.66 4.14 7.42
CA LYS A 252 9.78 5.44 6.75
C LYS A 252 8.47 6.23 6.79
N LEU A 253 7.32 5.59 6.57
CA LEU A 253 6.01 6.23 6.67
C LEU A 253 5.73 6.67 8.11
N LYS A 254 5.94 5.80 9.10
CA LYS A 254 5.77 6.14 10.52
C LYS A 254 6.66 7.31 10.94
N ARG A 255 7.94 7.28 10.58
CA ARG A 255 8.90 8.36 10.86
C ARG A 255 8.50 9.69 10.21
N ARG A 256 7.91 9.67 9.01
CA ARG A 256 7.49 10.88 8.28
C ARG A 256 6.14 11.44 8.74
N HIS A 257 5.42 10.69 9.57
CA HIS A 257 4.14 11.11 10.17
C HIS A 257 4.22 11.08 11.70
N PRO A 258 5.14 11.84 12.33
CA PRO A 258 5.25 11.89 13.79
C PRO A 258 4.03 12.51 14.48
N HIS A 259 3.12 13.12 13.71
CA HIS A 259 1.85 13.63 14.18
C HIS A 259 0.73 12.60 14.21
N VAL A 260 0.91 11.47 13.51
CA VAL A 260 0.00 10.31 13.57
C VAL A 260 0.56 9.27 14.54
N PHE A 261 1.88 9.01 14.48
CA PHE A 261 2.52 7.90 15.20
C PHE A 261 3.44 8.33 16.35
N GLY A 262 3.47 9.62 16.67
CA GLY A 262 4.27 10.17 17.77
C GLY A 262 3.54 11.32 18.45
N ASP A 263 4.28 12.16 19.17
CA ASP A 263 3.69 13.19 20.03
C ASP A 263 3.57 14.59 19.37
N LEU A 264 3.90 14.71 18.08
CA LEU A 264 3.94 16.02 17.43
C LEU A 264 2.53 16.49 17.03
N ALA A 265 1.95 17.43 17.75
CA ALA A 265 0.70 18.06 17.33
C ALA A 265 0.91 18.95 16.09
N VAL A 266 0.03 18.82 15.09
CA VAL A 266 -0.05 19.69 13.91
C VAL A 266 -1.50 20.18 13.76
N GLU A 267 -1.68 21.46 13.40
CA GLU A 267 -3.01 22.08 13.36
C GLU A 267 -3.52 22.29 11.92
N SER A 268 -2.64 22.16 10.91
CA SER A 268 -3.00 22.37 9.51
C SER A 268 -2.19 21.51 8.52
N THR A 269 -2.73 21.33 7.31
CA THR A 269 -2.03 20.69 6.18
C THR A 269 -0.70 21.39 5.84
N ALA A 270 -0.64 22.72 5.99
CA ALA A 270 0.58 23.47 5.77
C ALA A 270 1.68 23.11 6.80
N ASP A 271 1.31 22.86 8.06
CA ASP A 271 2.25 22.43 9.10
C ASP A 271 2.76 21.00 8.86
N VAL A 272 1.89 20.12 8.36
CA VAL A 272 2.26 18.76 7.93
C VAL A 272 3.28 18.81 6.80
N LEU A 273 3.04 19.61 5.76
CA LEU A 273 3.95 19.75 4.62
C LEU A 273 5.32 20.30 5.04
N ARG A 274 5.37 21.31 5.91
CA ARG A 274 6.64 21.85 6.44
C ARG A 274 7.41 20.80 7.23
N THR A 275 6.73 20.09 8.13
CA THR A 275 7.34 19.01 8.94
C THR A 275 7.88 17.90 8.05
N TRP A 276 7.10 17.49 7.05
CA TRP A 276 7.48 16.44 6.11
C TRP A 276 8.71 16.81 5.29
N GLU A 277 8.79 18.04 4.79
CA GLU A 277 9.96 18.54 4.06
C GLU A 277 11.20 18.64 4.97
N ALA A 278 11.04 19.07 6.22
CA ALA A 278 12.13 19.12 7.20
C ALA A 278 12.68 17.71 7.50
N ILE A 279 11.81 16.72 7.68
CA ILE A 279 12.20 15.31 7.87
C ILE A 279 12.93 14.79 6.63
N LYS A 280 12.43 15.06 5.42
CA LYS A 280 13.11 14.70 4.17
C LYS A 280 14.49 15.34 4.04
N ALA A 281 14.65 16.58 4.46
CA ALA A 281 15.94 17.26 4.45
C ALA A 281 16.92 16.60 5.42
N ALA A 282 16.49 16.30 6.66
CA ALA A 282 17.32 15.64 7.67
C ALA A 282 17.68 14.18 7.31
N GLU A 283 16.82 13.48 6.56
CA GLU A 283 17.12 12.15 6.01
C GLU A 283 18.25 12.21 4.98
N ARG A 284 18.22 13.19 4.06
CA ARG A 284 19.29 13.37 3.07
C ARG A 284 20.64 13.59 3.74
N THR A 285 20.71 14.45 4.75
CA THR A 285 21.95 14.70 5.50
C THR A 285 22.50 13.45 6.20
N ARG A 286 21.63 12.53 6.64
CA ARG A 286 22.04 11.27 7.29
C ARG A 286 22.48 10.17 6.33
N SER A 287 21.93 10.13 5.11
CA SER A 287 22.34 9.19 4.07
C SER A 287 23.62 9.59 3.35
N GLN A 288 24.19 10.76 3.66
CA GLN A 288 25.39 11.31 3.02
C GLN A 288 26.67 10.95 3.79
N HIS A 289 27.69 10.49 3.07
CA HIS A 289 29.05 10.46 3.59
C HIS A 289 29.51 11.91 3.79
N ALA A 290 30.06 12.22 4.97
CA ALA A 290 30.54 13.56 5.31
C ALA A 290 31.71 13.96 4.38
N GLY A 291 31.46 14.82 3.39
CA GLY A 291 32.54 15.35 2.54
C GLY A 291 32.14 16.07 1.25
N ASP A 292 30.98 15.77 0.65
CA ASP A 292 30.65 16.36 -0.65
C ASP A 292 29.72 17.57 -0.55
N GLU A 293 30.18 18.73 -1.03
CA GLU A 293 29.36 19.92 -1.27
C GLU A 293 28.46 19.70 -2.48
N HIS A 294 27.25 19.25 -2.23
CA HIS A 294 26.30 18.93 -3.30
C HIS A 294 25.25 20.02 -3.54
N SER A 295 24.91 20.22 -4.82
CA SER A 295 23.93 21.21 -5.28
C SER A 295 22.56 21.02 -4.65
N ARG A 296 21.83 22.11 -4.39
CA ARG A 296 20.43 22.06 -3.88
C ARG A 296 19.48 21.29 -4.79
N LEU A 297 19.86 21.03 -6.05
CA LEU A 297 19.09 20.26 -7.02
C LEU A 297 19.37 18.74 -6.94
N GLU A 298 20.41 18.32 -6.23
CA GLU A 298 20.67 16.88 -6.03
C GLU A 298 19.54 16.21 -5.24
N GLY A 299 19.04 15.11 -5.80
CA GLY A 299 17.86 14.40 -5.30
C GLY A 299 16.59 14.61 -6.14
N VAL A 300 16.66 15.28 -7.28
CA VAL A 300 15.70 15.03 -8.37
C VAL A 300 16.21 13.82 -9.16
N PRO A 301 15.51 12.67 -9.17
CA PRO A 301 15.97 11.50 -9.88
C PRO A 301 16.12 11.81 -11.38
N GLY A 302 17.30 11.55 -11.94
CA GLY A 302 17.54 11.73 -13.38
C GLY A 302 16.74 10.78 -14.27
N ILE A 303 16.14 9.74 -13.67
CA ILE A 303 15.29 8.73 -14.34
C ILE A 303 13.85 9.20 -14.58
N LEU A 304 13.44 10.32 -13.98
CA LEU A 304 12.11 10.88 -14.24
C LEU A 304 11.98 11.27 -15.72
N PRO A 305 10.79 11.08 -16.32
CA PRO A 305 10.45 11.69 -17.60
C PRO A 305 10.75 13.18 -17.61
N SER A 306 11.14 13.72 -18.78
CA SER A 306 11.72 15.06 -18.86
C SER A 306 10.83 16.17 -18.31
N LEU A 307 9.49 16.09 -18.48
CA LEU A 307 8.58 17.11 -17.95
C LEU A 307 8.44 16.99 -16.43
N ALA A 308 8.21 15.78 -15.92
CA ALA A 308 8.19 15.53 -14.48
C ALA A 308 9.51 15.95 -13.79
N ARG A 309 10.65 15.67 -14.45
CA ARG A 309 11.98 16.09 -13.98
C ARG A 309 12.11 17.61 -13.97
N ALA A 310 11.73 18.29 -15.05
CA ALA A 310 11.76 19.74 -15.16
C ALA A 310 10.89 20.40 -14.08
N GLN A 311 9.70 19.84 -13.82
CA GLN A 311 8.79 20.34 -12.80
C GLN A 311 9.39 20.16 -11.40
N ALA A 312 9.94 18.99 -11.10
CA ALA A 312 10.60 18.73 -9.82
C ALA A 312 11.85 19.60 -9.59
N LEU A 313 12.61 19.91 -10.66
CA LEU A 313 13.71 20.86 -10.61
C LEU A 313 13.21 22.28 -10.30
N GLY A 314 12.15 22.73 -10.99
CA GLY A 314 11.50 24.02 -10.76
C GLY A 314 10.98 24.17 -9.34
N ASP A 315 10.23 23.18 -8.84
CA ASP A 315 9.75 23.13 -7.45
C ASP A 315 10.89 23.24 -6.43
N ARG A 316 12.03 22.61 -6.71
CA ARG A 316 13.19 22.63 -5.81
C ARG A 316 13.92 23.95 -5.87
N ALA A 317 14.08 24.54 -7.04
CA ALA A 317 14.66 25.88 -7.21
C ALA A 317 13.81 26.94 -6.49
N ALA A 318 12.48 26.86 -6.64
CA ALA A 318 11.52 27.73 -5.98
C ALA A 318 11.65 27.70 -4.45
N ARG A 319 11.76 26.50 -3.86
CA ARG A 319 12.02 26.32 -2.42
C ARG A 319 13.32 26.95 -1.95
N GLY A 320 14.32 27.04 -2.84
CA GLY A 320 15.58 27.73 -2.58
C GLY A 320 15.49 29.26 -2.67
N GLY A 321 14.31 29.81 -2.95
CA GLY A 321 14.07 31.23 -3.17
C GLY A 321 14.31 31.70 -4.61
N PHE A 322 14.57 30.77 -5.54
CA PHE A 322 14.72 31.07 -6.96
C PHE A 322 13.43 30.72 -7.69
N ASP A 323 12.51 31.68 -7.75
CA ASP A 323 11.21 31.56 -8.40
C ASP A 323 10.80 32.88 -9.08
N TRP A 324 9.84 32.81 -9.98
CA TRP A 324 9.13 33.96 -10.54
C TRP A 324 8.24 34.61 -9.46
N ARG A 325 7.77 35.84 -9.72
CA ARG A 325 6.91 36.58 -8.78
C ARG A 325 5.44 36.20 -8.90
N ASP A 326 5.01 35.91 -10.13
CA ASP A 326 3.64 35.61 -10.49
C ASP A 326 3.57 34.86 -11.84
N LEU A 327 2.38 34.37 -12.18
CA LEU A 327 2.12 33.67 -13.45
C LEU A 327 2.42 34.54 -14.70
N PRO A 328 2.04 35.83 -14.76
CA PRO A 328 2.43 36.71 -15.86
C PRO A 328 3.94 36.73 -16.11
N GLY A 329 4.77 36.81 -15.08
CA GLY A 329 6.23 36.79 -15.25
C GLY A 329 6.78 35.49 -15.85
N VAL A 330 6.12 34.35 -15.62
CA VAL A 330 6.47 33.08 -16.28
C VAL A 330 6.04 33.07 -17.74
N LEU A 331 4.84 33.59 -18.03
CA LEU A 331 4.34 33.70 -19.41
C LEU A 331 5.18 34.67 -20.26
N ASP A 332 5.67 35.76 -19.67
CA ASP A 332 6.61 36.66 -20.33
C ASP A 332 7.90 35.91 -20.72
N LYS A 333 8.41 35.05 -19.83
CA LYS A 333 9.59 34.20 -20.13
C LYS A 333 9.31 33.20 -21.25
N VAL A 334 8.11 32.60 -21.31
CA VAL A 334 7.71 31.76 -22.46
C VAL A 334 7.75 32.56 -23.77
N GLY A 335 7.31 33.82 -23.75
CA GLY A 335 7.40 34.72 -24.91
C GLY A 335 8.84 35.02 -25.33
N GLU A 336 9.74 35.21 -24.36
CA GLU A 336 11.18 35.40 -24.56
C GLU A 336 11.81 34.16 -25.22
N GLU A 337 11.62 32.97 -24.65
CA GLU A 337 12.17 31.71 -25.20
C GLU A 337 11.65 31.41 -26.62
N LEU A 338 10.38 31.76 -26.89
CA LEU A 338 9.80 31.62 -28.23
C LEU A 338 10.46 32.57 -29.25
N ALA A 339 10.81 33.79 -28.83
CA ALA A 339 11.55 34.72 -29.68
C ALA A 339 12.98 34.22 -29.95
N GLU A 340 13.68 33.75 -28.92
CA GLU A 340 15.05 33.18 -29.04
C GLU A 340 15.07 31.95 -29.98
N LEU A 341 14.08 31.07 -29.87
CA LEU A 341 13.90 29.95 -30.80
C LEU A 341 13.67 30.41 -32.25
N SER A 342 12.91 31.49 -32.44
CA SER A 342 12.59 32.03 -33.77
C SER A 342 13.78 32.72 -34.44
N GLU A 343 14.66 33.35 -33.64
CA GLU A 343 15.88 34.02 -34.11
C GLU A 343 17.04 33.03 -34.36
N SER A 344 16.95 31.81 -33.83
CA SER A 344 17.99 30.79 -33.96
C SER A 344 18.18 30.26 -35.38
N THR A 345 19.43 30.33 -35.86
CA THR A 345 19.77 30.04 -37.27
C THR A 345 20.24 28.60 -37.53
N ASP A 346 20.88 27.96 -36.56
CA ASP A 346 21.42 26.59 -36.72
C ASP A 346 20.63 25.56 -35.89
N ARG A 347 20.84 24.29 -36.23
CA ARG A 347 20.08 23.17 -35.65
C ARG A 347 20.36 22.98 -34.15
N GLU A 348 21.59 23.20 -33.71
CA GLU A 348 21.97 23.00 -32.32
C GLU A 348 21.41 24.11 -31.44
N ALA A 349 21.50 25.36 -31.90
CA ALA A 349 20.85 26.49 -31.24
C ALA A 349 19.34 26.26 -31.12
N ARG A 350 18.65 25.92 -32.21
CA ARG A 350 17.20 25.62 -32.18
C ARG A 350 16.82 24.50 -31.20
N ALA A 351 17.63 23.46 -31.10
CA ALA A 351 17.36 22.37 -30.17
C ALA A 351 17.49 22.81 -28.70
N ARG A 352 18.45 23.69 -28.41
CA ARG A 352 18.64 24.27 -27.08
C ARG A 352 17.47 25.17 -26.70
N GLU A 353 17.14 26.15 -27.55
CA GLU A 353 16.05 27.10 -27.27
C GLU A 353 14.68 26.39 -27.20
N LEU A 354 14.49 25.31 -27.98
CA LEU A 354 13.29 24.47 -27.83
C LEU A 354 13.23 23.80 -26.46
N GLY A 355 14.38 23.34 -25.94
CA GLY A 355 14.49 22.78 -24.59
C GLY A 355 14.12 23.80 -23.52
N ASP A 356 14.62 25.03 -23.64
CA ASP A 356 14.37 26.11 -22.68
C ASP A 356 12.91 26.62 -22.75
N LEU A 357 12.31 26.64 -23.95
CA LEU A 357 10.88 26.88 -24.14
C LEU A 357 10.03 25.80 -23.45
N LEU A 358 10.36 24.51 -23.64
CA LEU A 358 9.67 23.41 -22.98
C LEU A 358 9.81 23.49 -21.44
N PHE A 359 11.00 23.83 -20.94
CA PHE A 359 11.23 24.02 -19.51
C PHE A 359 10.42 25.19 -18.93
N SER A 360 10.30 26.28 -19.69
CA SER A 360 9.48 27.44 -19.31
C SER A 360 7.98 27.09 -19.29
N LEU A 361 7.49 26.31 -20.26
CA LEU A 361 6.13 25.80 -20.27
C LEU A 361 5.85 24.88 -19.07
N VAL A 362 6.80 24.04 -18.66
CA VAL A 362 6.67 23.23 -17.43
C VAL A 362 6.54 24.12 -16.19
N ASN A 363 7.23 25.26 -16.13
CA ASN A 363 7.06 26.22 -15.04
C ASN A 363 5.69 26.91 -15.07
N VAL A 364 5.10 27.13 -16.24
CA VAL A 364 3.70 27.57 -16.33
C VAL A 364 2.78 26.52 -15.68
N SER A 365 2.94 25.24 -15.99
CA SER A 365 2.18 24.15 -15.36
C SER A 365 2.32 24.17 -13.83
N ARG A 366 3.55 24.36 -13.32
CA ARG A 366 3.80 24.48 -11.86
C ARG A 366 3.03 25.64 -11.22
N TRP A 367 3.00 26.81 -11.85
CA TRP A 367 2.24 27.97 -11.36
C TRP A 367 0.73 27.78 -11.46
N LEU A 368 0.26 27.03 -12.45
CA LEU A 368 -1.14 26.62 -12.58
C LEU A 368 -1.51 25.44 -11.66
N GLN A 369 -0.54 24.87 -10.94
CA GLN A 369 -0.71 23.67 -10.11
C GLN A 369 -1.21 22.45 -10.90
N VAL A 370 -0.74 22.33 -12.14
CA VAL A 370 -1.05 21.22 -13.06
C VAL A 370 0.21 20.36 -13.22
N ASP A 371 0.05 19.04 -13.20
CA ASP A 371 1.14 18.11 -13.53
C ASP A 371 1.42 18.14 -15.03
N ALA A 372 2.62 18.55 -15.42
CA ALA A 372 2.99 18.75 -16.82
C ALA A 372 3.01 17.44 -17.63
N GLU A 373 3.41 16.33 -17.00
CA GLU A 373 3.49 15.03 -17.66
C GLU A 373 2.08 14.50 -17.98
N SER A 374 1.19 14.50 -16.98
CA SER A 374 -0.23 14.15 -17.16
C SER A 374 -0.94 15.08 -18.14
N ALA A 375 -0.67 16.39 -18.10
CA ALA A 375 -1.28 17.35 -19.03
C ALA A 375 -0.90 17.08 -20.49
N LEU A 376 0.37 16.75 -20.76
CA LEU A 376 0.81 16.38 -22.10
C LEU A 376 0.23 15.01 -22.50
N ARG A 377 0.20 14.03 -21.59
CA ARG A 377 -0.42 12.72 -21.87
C ARG A 377 -1.87 12.88 -22.31
N GLY A 378 -2.69 13.60 -21.55
CA GLY A 378 -4.08 13.85 -21.94
C GLY A 378 -4.22 14.64 -23.25
N ALA A 379 -3.24 15.48 -23.63
CA ALA A 379 -3.23 16.12 -24.94
C ALA A 379 -2.92 15.14 -26.09
N CYS A 380 -1.97 14.21 -25.87
CA CYS A 380 -1.68 13.12 -26.80
C CYS A 380 -2.91 12.20 -26.97
N ASP A 381 -3.60 11.87 -25.89
CA ASP A 381 -4.79 11.01 -25.93
C ASP A 381 -5.92 11.66 -26.73
N ARG A 382 -6.20 12.95 -26.51
CA ARG A 382 -7.14 13.72 -27.33
C ARG A 382 -6.72 13.76 -28.80
N PHE A 383 -5.43 13.87 -29.10
CA PHE A 383 -4.93 13.82 -30.48
C PHE A 383 -5.24 12.45 -31.11
N VAL A 384 -4.93 11.36 -30.42
CA VAL A 384 -5.22 9.99 -30.88
C VAL A 384 -6.71 9.80 -31.12
N GLN A 385 -7.55 10.15 -30.15
CA GLN A 385 -9.01 10.05 -30.27
C GLN A 385 -9.55 10.81 -31.49
N ARG A 386 -9.11 12.05 -31.69
CA ARG A 386 -9.52 12.88 -32.82
C ARG A 386 -9.05 12.32 -34.15
N TYR A 387 -7.79 11.90 -34.24
CA TYR A 387 -7.24 11.32 -35.45
C TYR A 387 -7.92 10.00 -35.82
N THR A 388 -8.14 9.11 -34.84
CA THR A 388 -8.89 7.86 -35.04
C THR A 388 -10.32 8.13 -35.48
N TRP A 389 -10.99 9.14 -34.93
CA TRP A 389 -12.31 9.55 -35.39
C TRP A 389 -12.28 9.99 -36.86
N MET A 390 -11.30 10.79 -37.27
CA MET A 390 -11.13 11.23 -38.66
C MET A 390 -10.94 10.03 -39.60
N GLU A 391 -10.09 9.07 -39.24
CA GLU A 391 -9.88 7.85 -40.01
C GLU A 391 -11.18 7.05 -40.17
N GLN A 392 -11.92 6.85 -39.08
CA GLN A 392 -13.18 6.14 -39.11
C GLN A 392 -14.24 6.88 -39.94
N HIS A 393 -14.25 8.20 -39.89
CA HIS A 393 -15.18 9.03 -40.66
C HIS A 393 -14.87 8.97 -42.16
N ALA A 394 -13.60 9.13 -42.54
CA ALA A 394 -13.16 9.00 -43.93
C ALA A 394 -13.47 7.61 -44.49
N ARG A 395 -13.17 6.54 -43.73
CA ARG A 395 -13.49 5.16 -44.11
C ARG A 395 -14.98 4.92 -44.31
N ARG A 396 -15.85 5.50 -43.49
CA ARG A 396 -17.31 5.41 -43.65
C ARG A 396 -17.80 6.05 -44.97
N GLN A 397 -17.06 7.00 -45.50
CA GLN A 397 -17.33 7.62 -46.80
C GLN A 397 -16.64 6.89 -47.97
N GLY A 398 -15.94 5.78 -47.70
CA GLY A 398 -15.18 5.03 -48.71
C GLY A 398 -13.89 5.74 -49.14
N LEU A 399 -13.40 6.69 -48.35
CA LEU A 399 -12.21 7.48 -48.62
C LEU A 399 -11.07 7.08 -47.68
N ASP A 400 -9.84 7.25 -48.13
CA ASP A 400 -8.67 7.15 -47.25
C ASP A 400 -8.27 8.57 -46.78
N LEU A 401 -8.08 8.74 -45.47
CA LEU A 401 -7.75 10.03 -44.87
C LEU A 401 -6.47 10.63 -45.48
N SER A 402 -5.48 9.79 -45.79
CA SER A 402 -4.19 10.22 -46.34
C SER A 402 -4.30 10.78 -47.77
N SER A 403 -5.37 10.42 -48.48
CA SER A 403 -5.65 10.86 -49.86
C SER A 403 -6.45 12.15 -49.95
N LEU A 404 -6.96 12.65 -48.82
CA LEU A 404 -7.73 13.89 -48.77
C LEU A 404 -6.80 15.12 -48.83
N PRO A 405 -7.22 16.21 -49.49
CA PRO A 405 -6.55 17.51 -49.36
C PRO A 405 -6.46 17.96 -47.90
N LEU A 406 -5.45 18.76 -47.57
CA LEU A 406 -5.22 19.23 -46.20
C LEU A 406 -6.44 20.01 -45.66
N GLU A 407 -7.10 20.79 -46.51
CA GLU A 407 -8.30 21.56 -46.15
C GLU A 407 -9.46 20.65 -45.72
N GLU A 408 -9.59 19.47 -46.34
CA GLU A 408 -10.61 18.49 -45.97
C GLU A 408 -10.22 17.71 -44.70
N GLN A 409 -8.92 17.44 -44.51
CA GLN A 409 -8.41 16.87 -43.26
C GLN A 409 -8.62 17.83 -42.08
N ASP A 410 -8.34 19.11 -42.26
CA ASP A 410 -8.56 20.16 -41.25
C ASP A 410 -10.05 20.30 -40.90
N ALA A 411 -10.94 20.23 -41.91
CA ALA A 411 -12.38 20.24 -41.66
C ALA A 411 -12.85 19.03 -40.84
N LEU A 412 -12.30 17.83 -41.08
CA LEU A 412 -12.56 16.64 -40.27
C LEU A 412 -11.98 16.78 -38.86
N TRP A 413 -10.81 17.39 -38.70
CA TRP A 413 -10.19 17.64 -37.40
C TRP A 413 -11.00 18.62 -36.55
N ASP A 414 -11.51 19.70 -37.13
CA ASP A 414 -12.38 20.65 -36.43
C ASP A 414 -13.73 20.03 -36.05
N GLN A 415 -14.27 19.14 -36.88
CA GLN A 415 -15.42 18.32 -36.50
C GLN A 415 -15.10 17.40 -35.32
N ALA A 416 -13.95 16.71 -35.35
CA ALA A 416 -13.51 15.84 -34.27
C ALA A 416 -13.36 16.62 -32.95
N LYS A 417 -12.76 17.81 -32.98
CA LYS A 417 -12.66 18.72 -31.81
C LYS A 417 -14.02 19.10 -31.22
N SER A 418 -15.04 19.28 -32.06
CA SER A 418 -16.38 19.68 -31.59
C SER A 418 -17.11 18.58 -30.80
N LEU A 419 -16.63 17.34 -30.88
CA LEU A 419 -17.19 16.18 -30.20
C LEU A 419 -16.57 15.92 -28.82
N GLY A 420 -15.50 16.65 -28.46
CA GLY A 420 -14.71 16.49 -27.22
C GLY A 420 -13.21 16.40 -27.49
#